data_AF-A0A836WWC9-F1
#
_entry.id   AF-A0A836WWC9-F1
#
_cell.length_a   1.000
_cell.length_b   1.000
_cell.length_c   1.000
_cell.angle_alpha   90.00
_cell.angle_beta   90.00
_cell.angle_gamma   90.00
#
_symmetry.space_group_name_H-M   'P 1'
#
loop_
_entity.id
_entity.type
_entity.pdbx_description
1 polymer ?
#
loop_
_entity_poly.entity_id
_entity_poly.type
_entity_poly.pdbx_seq_one_letter_code
_entity_poly.pdbx_strand_id
1 'polypeptide(L)'
;MAYFYFPTSEEEFENITAFSPLDTFFWLDKPFGDISAEEYLQFAKKDLKIGDKASLINALSNAKRCLHYQVDHLLYRYNLNKFAERFRFPEKLGLLSELQIIQKTLLSIYNKEPFYI
;
A
#
# COMPACT_ATOMS: atom_id res chain seq x y z
N MET A 1 -26.45 7.02 4.32
CA MET A 1 -25.02 7.03 4.65
C MET A 1 -24.80 8.12 5.69
N ALA A 2 -24.29 7.80 6.88
CA ALA A 2 -23.99 8.80 7.91
C ALA A 2 -22.54 9.25 7.76
N TYR A 3 -22.32 10.55 7.58
CA TYR A 3 -20.99 11.15 7.52
C TYR A 3 -20.73 11.92 8.80
N PHE A 4 -19.60 11.64 9.43
CA PHE A 4 -19.14 12.38 10.61
C PHE A 4 -18.06 13.35 10.15
N TYR A 5 -18.25 14.63 10.46
CA TYR A 5 -17.31 15.70 10.16
C TYR A 5 -16.42 15.92 11.39
N PHE A 6 -15.10 15.98 11.17
CA PHE A 6 -14.14 16.25 12.24
C PHE A 6 -13.96 17.77 12.43
N PRO A 7 -13.76 18.23 13.67
CA PRO A 7 -13.40 19.62 13.91
C PRO A 7 -12.00 19.90 13.37
N THR A 8 -11.89 20.87 12.46
CA THR A 8 -10.64 21.34 11.83
C THR A 8 -9.71 22.10 12.79
N SER A 9 -9.93 22.00 14.11
CA SER A 9 -9.15 22.71 15.13
C SER A 9 -7.88 21.96 15.56
N GLU A 10 -7.72 20.70 15.14
CA GLU A 10 -6.60 19.85 15.50
C GLU A 10 -5.73 19.55 14.28
N GLU A 11 -4.45 19.92 14.37
CA GLU A 11 -3.45 19.83 13.28
C GLU A 11 -3.31 18.40 12.73
N GLU A 12 -3.54 17.39 13.57
CA GLU A 12 -3.50 15.98 13.19
C GLU A 12 -4.65 15.52 12.27
N PHE A 13 -5.74 16.31 12.18
CA PHE A 13 -6.93 16.01 11.37
C PHE A 13 -7.16 17.00 10.23
N GLU A 14 -6.24 17.93 9.98
CA GLU A 14 -6.38 18.99 8.96
C GLU A 14 -6.69 18.46 7.55
N ASN A 15 -6.29 17.21 7.26
CA ASN A 15 -6.48 16.56 5.96
C ASN A 15 -7.69 15.61 5.90
N ILE A 16 -8.47 15.46 6.99
CA ILE A 16 -9.63 14.57 7.06
C ILE A 16 -10.90 15.39 7.01
N THR A 17 -11.59 15.35 5.86
CA THR A 17 -12.83 16.12 5.68
C THR A 17 -14.08 15.39 6.14
N ALA A 18 -14.07 14.06 6.12
CA ALA A 18 -15.17 13.21 6.57
C ALA A 18 -14.72 11.77 6.83
N PHE A 19 -15.43 11.09 7.74
CA PHE A 19 -15.32 9.65 7.96
C PHE A 19 -16.67 8.96 7.85
N SER A 20 -16.66 7.80 7.17
CA SER A 20 -17.75 6.83 7.19
C SER A 20 -17.28 5.62 8.02
N PRO A 21 -18.07 5.16 9.02
CA PRO A 21 -17.81 3.90 9.73
C PRO A 21 -17.77 2.67 8.82
N LEU A 22 -18.22 2.82 7.58
CA LEU A 22 -18.34 1.79 6.55
C LEU A 22 -17.49 2.16 5.32
N ASP A 23 -16.17 2.35 5.50
CA ASP A 23 -15.13 2.11 4.46
C ASP A 23 -14.39 3.24 3.71
N THR A 24 -14.57 4.53 4.00
CA THR A 24 -13.74 5.53 3.29
C THR A 24 -13.45 6.78 4.10
N PHE A 25 -12.16 6.98 4.40
CA PHE A 25 -11.63 8.32 4.71
C PHE A 25 -11.50 9.09 3.39
N PHE A 26 -12.08 10.29 3.33
CA PHE A 26 -11.98 11.18 2.18
C PHE A 26 -10.85 12.17 2.40
N TRP A 27 -9.72 11.90 1.75
CA TRP A 27 -8.51 12.72 1.78
C TRP A 27 -8.53 13.70 0.62
N LEU A 28 -8.22 14.97 0.88
CA LEU A 28 -8.16 16.03 -0.14
C LEU A 28 -6.96 15.85 -1.09
N ASP A 29 -5.83 15.39 -0.55
CA ASP A 29 -4.63 15.10 -1.33
C ASP A 29 -4.55 13.61 -1.65
N LYS A 30 -4.15 13.28 -2.89
CA LYS A 30 -3.66 11.93 -3.19
C LYS A 30 -2.29 11.80 -2.53
N PRO A 31 -2.13 10.97 -1.48
CA PRO A 31 -0.82 10.78 -0.85
C PRO A 31 0.19 10.04 -1.75
N PHE A 32 -0.25 9.48 -2.88
CA PHE A 32 0.56 8.68 -3.79
C PHE A 32 0.46 9.23 -5.22
N GLY A 33 1.45 8.88 -6.05
CA GLY A 33 1.57 9.38 -7.42
C GLY A 33 0.38 9.03 -8.33
N ASP A 34 0.46 9.42 -9.60
CA ASP A 34 -0.65 9.32 -10.55
C ASP A 34 -1.11 7.88 -10.82
N ILE A 35 -0.22 6.90 -10.63
CA ILE A 35 -0.49 5.48 -10.87
C ILE A 35 -0.83 4.79 -9.55
N SER A 36 -2.00 4.17 -9.49
CA SER A 36 -2.46 3.39 -8.35
C SER A 36 -1.81 2.00 -8.26
N ALA A 37 -1.91 1.38 -7.08
CA ALA A 37 -1.49 -0.01 -6.89
C ALA A 37 -2.21 -0.98 -7.86
N GLU A 38 -3.51 -0.78 -8.07
CA GLU A 38 -4.31 -1.60 -8.98
C GLU A 38 -3.82 -1.47 -10.43
N GLU A 39 -3.49 -0.26 -10.87
CA GLU A 39 -2.91 -0.04 -12.20
C GLU A 39 -1.57 -0.76 -12.37
N TYR A 40 -0.68 -0.69 -11.37
CA TYR A 40 0.55 -1.49 -11.37
C TYR A 40 0.27 -2.99 -11.46
N LEU A 41 -0.76 -3.50 -10.79
CA LEU A 41 -1.16 -4.91 -10.89
C LEU A 41 -1.68 -5.25 -12.30
N GLN A 42 -2.44 -4.35 -12.92
CA GLN A 42 -2.92 -4.54 -14.29
C GLN A 42 -1.76 -4.54 -15.30
N PHE A 43 -0.78 -3.64 -15.13
CA PHE A 43 0.45 -3.65 -15.94
C PHE A 43 1.22 -4.96 -15.75
N ALA A 44 1.38 -5.42 -14.51
CA ALA A 44 2.06 -6.67 -14.21
C ALA A 44 1.38 -7.88 -14.90
N LYS A 45 0.05 -7.96 -14.84
CA LYS A 45 -0.74 -9.00 -15.51
C LYS A 45 -0.63 -8.91 -17.03
N LYS A 46 -0.63 -7.70 -17.61
CA LYS A 46 -0.49 -7.49 -19.04
C LYS A 46 0.88 -7.95 -19.53
N ASP A 47 1.94 -7.51 -18.86
CA ASP A 47 3.32 -7.86 -19.22
C ASP A 47 3.58 -9.37 -19.06
N LEU A 48 3.02 -9.99 -18.01
CA LEU A 48 3.11 -11.44 -17.80
C LEU A 48 2.47 -12.23 -18.96
N LYS A 49 1.37 -11.74 -19.54
CA LYS A 49 0.71 -12.37 -20.69
C LYS A 49 1.53 -12.26 -21.98
N ILE A 50 2.37 -11.24 -22.13
CA ILE A 50 3.24 -11.07 -23.31
C ILE A 50 4.37 -12.12 -23.27
N GLY A 51 4.99 -12.31 -22.10
CA GLY A 51 5.88 -13.44 -21.83
C GLY A 51 7.28 -13.37 -22.44
N ASP A 52 7.63 -12.32 -23.19
CA ASP A 52 9.02 -12.10 -23.59
C ASP A 52 9.90 -11.68 -22.40
N LYS A 53 11.23 -11.76 -22.55
CA LYS A 53 12.17 -11.47 -21.46
C LYS A 53 12.00 -10.07 -20.86
N ALA A 54 11.80 -9.04 -21.68
CA ALA A 54 11.62 -7.67 -21.20
C ALA A 54 10.29 -7.53 -20.49
N SER A 55 9.22 -8.10 -21.05
CA SER A 55 7.90 -8.11 -20.44
C SER A 55 7.89 -8.86 -19.11
N LEU A 56 8.60 -9.98 -18.96
CA LEU A 56 8.70 -10.68 -17.67
C LEU A 56 9.41 -9.85 -16.59
N ILE A 57 10.48 -9.12 -16.96
CA ILE A 57 11.16 -8.19 -16.05
C ILE A 57 10.23 -7.05 -15.62
N ASN A 58 9.47 -6.50 -16.56
CA ASN A 58 8.48 -5.47 -16.28
C ASN A 58 7.35 -5.99 -15.41
N ALA A 59 6.85 -7.20 -15.67
CA ALA A 59 5.80 -7.85 -14.89
C ALA A 59 6.18 -7.94 -13.41
N LEU A 60 7.39 -8.44 -13.12
CA LEU A 60 7.91 -8.53 -11.76
C LEU A 60 8.07 -7.14 -11.11
N SER A 61 8.63 -6.19 -11.86
CA SER A 61 8.84 -4.82 -11.36
C SER A 61 7.51 -4.13 -11.02
N ASN A 62 6.50 -4.30 -11.87
CA ASN A 62 5.16 -3.75 -11.67
C ASN A 62 4.44 -4.45 -10.50
N ALA A 63 4.56 -5.77 -10.38
CA ALA A 63 4.02 -6.50 -9.22
C ALA A 63 4.65 -6.03 -7.89
N LYS A 64 5.96 -5.81 -7.87
CA LYS A 64 6.65 -5.25 -6.70
C LYS A 64 6.14 -3.84 -6.37
N ARG A 65 6.03 -2.95 -7.36
CA ARG A 65 5.49 -1.59 -7.15
C ARG A 65 4.08 -1.61 -6.58
N CYS A 66 3.20 -2.47 -7.10
CA CYS A 66 1.87 -2.68 -6.56
C CYS A 66 1.92 -3.01 -5.06
N LEU A 67 2.75 -3.97 -4.65
CA LEU A 67 2.88 -4.37 -3.24
C LEU A 67 3.40 -3.23 -2.36
N HIS A 68 4.43 -2.52 -2.82
CA HIS A 68 4.94 -1.34 -2.10
C HIS A 68 3.86 -0.28 -1.90
N TYR A 69 3.13 0.05 -2.96
CA TYR A 69 2.03 1.02 -2.89
C TYR A 69 0.92 0.56 -1.93
N GLN A 70 0.54 -0.72 -1.94
CA GLN A 70 -0.48 -1.22 -1.01
C GLN A 70 -0.05 -1.11 0.45
N VAL A 71 1.22 -1.38 0.75
CA VAL A 71 1.77 -1.23 2.10
C VAL A 71 1.75 0.24 2.53
N ASP A 72 2.16 1.15 1.65
CA ASP A 72 2.12 2.58 1.93
C ASP A 72 0.68 3.09 2.09
N HIS A 73 -0.26 2.59 1.28
CA HIS A 73 -1.70 2.86 1.43
C HIS A 73 -2.25 2.43 2.78
N LEU A 74 -1.87 1.23 3.26
CA LEU A 74 -2.27 0.77 4.58
C LEU A 74 -1.70 1.66 5.67
N LEU A 75 -0.40 1.95 5.64
CA LEU A 75 0.24 2.85 6.60
C LEU A 75 -0.45 4.21 6.63
N TYR A 76 -0.77 4.76 5.45
CA TYR A 76 -1.49 6.04 5.35
C TYR A 76 -2.90 5.96 5.91
N ARG A 77 -3.68 4.91 5.58
CA ARG A 77 -5.05 4.73 6.10
C ARG A 77 -5.11 4.63 7.63
N TYR A 78 -4.05 4.12 8.26
CA TYR A 78 -3.93 4.03 9.71
C TYR A 78 -3.14 5.21 10.33
N ASN A 79 -2.85 6.25 9.55
CA ASN A 79 -2.08 7.43 9.97
C ASN A 79 -0.67 7.11 10.53
N LEU A 80 -0.07 6.02 10.06
CA LEU A 80 1.27 5.54 10.41
C LEU A 80 2.34 5.98 9.41
N ASN A 81 1.95 6.64 8.31
CA ASN A 81 2.86 7.01 7.22
C ASN A 81 4.00 7.92 7.67
N LYS A 82 3.74 8.93 8.52
CA LYS A 82 4.80 9.80 9.07
C LYS A 82 5.77 9.02 9.96
N PHE A 83 5.26 8.13 10.80
CA PHE A 83 6.09 7.29 11.67
C PHE A 83 6.97 6.31 10.87
N ALA A 84 6.41 5.73 9.82
CA ALA A 84 7.06 4.73 8.97
C ALA A 84 7.82 5.34 7.78
N GLU A 85 7.94 6.66 7.68
CA GLU A 85 8.58 7.33 6.53
C GLU A 85 10.04 6.89 6.34
N ARG A 86 10.76 6.75 7.45
CA ARG A 86 12.16 6.30 7.48
C ARG A 86 12.34 4.78 7.36
N PHE A 87 11.24 4.01 7.36
CA PHE A 87 11.30 2.56 7.37
C PHE A 87 11.51 2.03 5.95
N ARG A 88 12.39 1.05 5.81
CA ARG A 88 12.51 0.23 4.61
C ARG A 88 11.28 -0.66 4.48
N PHE A 89 11.03 -1.16 3.27
CA PHE A 89 9.86 -1.99 3.00
C PHE A 89 9.69 -3.20 3.96
N PRO A 90 10.73 -3.97 4.31
CA PRO A 90 10.58 -5.05 5.30
C PRO A 90 10.17 -4.57 6.69
N GLU A 91 10.65 -3.40 7.11
CA GLU A 91 10.32 -2.80 8.41
C GLU A 91 8.87 -2.30 8.43
N LYS A 92 8.40 -1.70 7.32
CA LYS A 92 7.00 -1.33 7.12
C LYS A 92 6.08 -2.55 7.22
N LEU A 93 6.48 -3.66 6.59
CA LEU A 93 5.76 -4.93 6.68
C LEU A 93 5.75 -5.52 8.09
N GLY A 94 6.90 -5.46 8.79
CA GLY A 94 7.02 -5.87 10.19
C GLY A 94 6.05 -5.11 11.09
N LEU A 95 6.02 -3.78 10.98
CA LEU A 95 5.10 -2.91 11.71
C LEU A 95 3.63 -3.30 11.46
N LEU A 96 3.21 -3.43 10.20
CA LEU A 96 1.82 -3.81 9.88
C LEU A 96 1.45 -5.21 10.40
N SER A 97 2.42 -6.12 10.44
CA SER A 97 2.25 -7.46 11.02
C SER A 97 2.14 -7.45 12.55
N GLU A 98 2.99 -6.67 13.23
CA GLU A 98 2.98 -6.51 14.68
C GLU A 98 1.67 -5.89 15.16
N LEU A 99 1.15 -4.92 14.42
CA LEU A 99 -0.16 -4.30 14.64
C LEU A 99 -1.34 -5.18 14.21
N GLN A 100 -1.09 -6.39 13.70
CA GLN A 100 -2.10 -7.32 13.20
C GLN A 100 -3.00 -6.77 12.06
N ILE A 101 -2.52 -5.74 11.36
CA ILE A 101 -3.19 -5.16 10.19
C ILE A 101 -3.04 -6.11 8.98
N ILE A 102 -1.87 -6.73 8.83
CA ILE A 102 -1.61 -7.78 7.83
C ILE A 102 -1.23 -9.06 8.56
N GLN A 103 -1.80 -10.20 8.14
CA GLN A 103 -1.39 -11.50 8.66
C GLN A 103 0.04 -11.85 8.22
N LYS A 104 0.87 -12.31 9.16
CA LYS A 104 2.25 -12.79 8.95
C LYS A 104 2.38 -13.80 7.79
N THR A 105 1.35 -14.62 7.58
CA THR A 105 1.30 -15.65 6.53
C THR A 105 1.39 -15.05 5.12
N LEU A 106 0.77 -13.90 4.87
CA LEU A 106 0.79 -13.25 3.56
C LEU A 106 2.20 -12.78 3.18
N LEU A 107 3.02 -12.41 4.16
CA LEU A 107 4.40 -11.95 3.99
C LEU A 107 5.38 -13.12 3.80
N SER A 108 5.13 -14.23 4.48
CA SER A 108 5.96 -15.45 4.38
C SER A 108 5.99 -16.07 2.98
N ILE A 109 4.97 -15.79 2.15
CA ILE A 109 4.87 -16.28 0.77
C ILE A 109 5.88 -15.54 -0.13
N TYR A 110 6.16 -14.27 0.12
CA TYR A 110 7.08 -13.46 -0.68
C TYR A 110 8.54 -13.58 -0.26
N ASN A 111 8.79 -14.04 0.97
CA ASN A 111 10.12 -14.12 1.55
C ASN A 111 10.66 -15.55 1.59
N LYS A 112 10.20 -16.43 0.68
CA LYS A 112 10.94 -17.66 0.40
C LYS A 112 12.21 -17.23 -0.32
N GLU A 113 13.35 -17.33 0.36
CA GLU A 113 14.65 -17.14 -0.27
C GLU A 113 14.70 -17.96 -1.58
N PRO A 114 15.26 -17.40 -2.66
CA PRO A 114 15.56 -18.21 -3.82
C PRO A 114 16.55 -19.28 -3.36
N PHE A 115 16.08 -20.53 -3.29
CA PHE A 115 16.97 -21.68 -3.21
C PHE A 115 17.87 -21.63 -4.44
N TYR A 116 19.09 -21.11 -4.26
CA TYR A 116 20.20 -21.43 -5.15
C TYR A 116 20.53 -22.90 -4.88
N ILE A 117 20.09 -23.76 -5.79
CA ILE A 117 20.65 -25.11 -6.02
C ILE A 117 21.34 -25.04 -7.37
#